data_AF-A0AAW9K398-F1
#
_entry.id   AF-A0AAW9K398-F1
#
_cell.length_a   1.000
_cell.length_b   1.000
_cell.length_c   1.000
_cell.angle_alpha   90.00
_cell.angle_beta   90.00
_cell.angle_gamma   90.00
#
_symmetry.space_group_name_H-M   'P 1'
#
loop_
_entity.id
_entity.type
_entity.pdbx_description
1 polymer ?
#
loop_
_entity_poly.entity_id
_entity_poly.type
_entity_poly.pdbx_seq_one_letter_code
_entity_poly.pdbx_strand_id
1 'polypeptide(L)'
;MLEYEAALRGMQLRTIDQYEFMAKSAMAQRYAQHAKRANERKIFDKNRALRSLNHHGNKNKPDKRMLQQASKALNNYQVNFMLEK
;
A
#
# COMPACT_ATOMS: atom_id res chain seq x y z
N MET A 1 -1.27 28.44 -2.07
CA MET A 1 -1.35 27.01 -1.69
C MET A 1 -0.79 26.07 -2.75
N LEU A 2 -0.81 26.42 -4.04
CA LEU A 2 -0.26 25.59 -5.14
C LEU A 2 1.21 25.19 -4.96
N GLU A 3 2.07 26.13 -4.56
CA GLU A 3 3.52 25.89 -4.37
C GLU A 3 3.82 24.90 -3.23
N TYR A 4 3.00 24.92 -2.17
CA TYR A 4 3.18 24.02 -1.02
C TYR A 4 2.85 22.57 -1.39
N GLU A 5 1.76 22.35 -2.12
CA GLU A 5 1.37 21.02 -2.61
C GLU A 5 2.36 20.48 -3.65
N ALA A 6 2.87 21.36 -4.53
CA ALA A 6 3.93 21.02 -5.47
C ALA A 6 5.21 20.60 -4.76
N ALA A 7 5.62 21.33 -3.71
CA ALA A 7 6.77 20.98 -2.89
C ALA A 7 6.60 19.63 -2.17
N LEU A 8 5.42 19.37 -1.59
CA LEU A 8 5.09 18.06 -0.98
C LEU A 8 5.19 16.92 -2.00
N ARG A 9 4.61 17.11 -3.18
CA ARG A 9 4.66 16.11 -4.24
C ARG A 9 6.09 15.87 -4.72
N GLY A 10 6.90 16.92 -4.85
CA GLY A 10 8.32 16.83 -5.19
C GLY A 10 9.12 16.04 -4.15
N MET A 11 8.87 16.28 -2.86
CA MET A 11 9.49 15.51 -1.78
C MET A 11 9.11 14.02 -1.82
N GLN A 12 7.84 13.72 -2.06
CA GLN A 12 7.37 12.34 -2.18
C GLN A 12 7.92 11.62 -3.44
N LEU A 13 8.12 12.34 -4.55
CA LEU A 13 8.78 11.77 -5.73
C LEU A 13 10.24 11.45 -5.45
N ARG A 14 10.96 12.37 -4.79
CA ARG A 14 12.35 12.17 -4.41
C ARG A 14 12.54 10.94 -3.50
N THR A 15 11.62 10.70 -2.56
CA THR A 15 11.71 9.50 -1.70
C THR A 15 11.49 8.23 -2.50
N ILE A 16 10.54 8.20 -3.47
CA ILE A 16 10.34 7.06 -4.37
C ILE A 16 11.62 6.74 -5.16
N ASP A 17 12.28 7.75 -5.72
CA ASP A 17 13.52 7.57 -6.47
C ASP A 17 14.67 7.06 -5.58
N GLN A 18 14.75 7.53 -4.32
CA GLN A 18 15.71 7.02 -3.35
C GLN A 18 15.50 5.53 -3.06
N TYR A 19 14.25 5.10 -2.86
CA TYR A 19 13.93 3.68 -2.66
C TYR A 19 14.26 2.83 -3.88
N GLU A 20 14.03 3.35 -5.10
CA GLU A 20 14.43 2.67 -6.34
C GLU A 20 15.95 2.46 -6.39
N PHE A 21 16.73 3.50 -6.08
CA PHE A 21 18.20 3.40 -6.05
C PHE A 21 18.70 2.39 -5.02
N MET A 22 18.08 2.37 -3.83
CA MET A 22 18.40 1.38 -2.79
C MET A 22 18.05 -0.05 -3.22
N ALA A 23 16.92 -0.24 -3.90
CA ALA A 23 16.55 -1.55 -4.44
C ALA A 23 17.54 -2.04 -5.53
N LYS A 24 17.98 -1.14 -6.42
CA LYS A 24 18.98 -1.41 -7.45
C LYS A 24 20.34 -1.78 -6.87
N SER A 25 20.81 -1.04 -5.87
CA SER A 25 22.07 -1.33 -5.19
C SER A 25 22.01 -2.66 -4.43
N ALA A 26 20.92 -2.96 -3.71
CA ALA A 26 20.71 -4.26 -3.07
C ALA A 26 20.68 -5.42 -4.08
N MET A 27 20.06 -5.24 -5.25
CA MET A 27 20.11 -6.25 -6.32
C MET A 27 21.50 -6.48 -6.87
N ALA A 28 22.26 -5.40 -7.11
CA ALA A 28 23.62 -5.51 -7.62
C ALA A 28 24.51 -6.29 -6.64
N GLN A 29 24.39 -6.02 -5.33
CA GLN A 29 25.07 -6.78 -4.29
C GLN A 29 24.65 -8.26 -4.31
N ARG A 30 23.35 -8.55 -4.45
CA ARG A 30 22.85 -9.92 -4.53
C ARG A 30 23.34 -10.67 -5.77
N TYR A 31 23.45 -10.01 -6.93
CA TYR A 31 24.02 -10.60 -8.14
C TYR A 31 25.52 -10.87 -8.00
N ALA A 32 26.25 -10.00 -7.30
CA ALA A 32 27.67 -10.21 -7.04
C ALA A 32 27.90 -11.41 -6.10
N GLN A 33 27.00 -11.65 -5.15
CA GLN A 33 27.13 -12.74 -4.17
C GLN A 33 26.48 -14.06 -4.61
N HIS A 34 25.51 -14.04 -5.52
CA HIS A 34 24.72 -15.23 -5.89
C HIS A 34 24.40 -15.31 -7.39
N ALA A 35 24.48 -16.52 -7.95
CA ALA A 35 24.15 -16.80 -9.36
C ALA A 35 22.66 -16.58 -9.72
N LYS A 36 21.74 -16.64 -8.74
CA LYS A 36 20.29 -16.51 -8.99
C LYS A 36 19.88 -15.05 -9.12
N ARG A 37 19.26 -14.68 -10.25
CA ARG A 37 18.82 -13.31 -10.47
C ARG A 37 17.58 -12.92 -9.61
N ALA A 38 17.61 -11.76 -8.93
CA ALA A 38 16.43 -11.17 -8.29
C ALA A 38 15.61 -10.35 -9.29
N ASN A 39 14.29 -10.25 -9.08
CA ASN A 39 13.42 -9.40 -9.89
C ASN A 39 13.23 -8.04 -9.20
N GLU A 40 13.58 -6.96 -9.88
CA GLU A 40 13.46 -5.57 -9.40
C GLU A 40 12.07 -5.25 -8.85
N ARG A 41 11.02 -5.68 -9.55
CA ARG A 41 9.62 -5.47 -9.13
C ARG A 41 9.28 -6.15 -7.80
N LYS A 42 10.03 -7.17 -7.39
CA LYS A 42 9.83 -7.85 -6.09
C LYS A 42 10.51 -7.13 -4.93
N ILE A 43 11.52 -6.29 -5.20
CA ILE A 43 12.24 -5.54 -4.16
C ILE A 43 11.62 -4.15 -4.01
N PHE A 44 11.38 -3.45 -5.13
CA PHE A 44 10.63 -2.20 -5.13
C PHE A 44 9.92 -1.98 -6.46
N ASP A 45 8.59 -1.88 -6.44
CA ASP A 45 7.78 -1.56 -7.63
C ASP A 45 7.52 -0.05 -7.70
N LYS A 46 8.43 0.67 -8.38
CA LYS A 46 8.31 2.11 -8.64
C LYS A 46 6.99 2.48 -9.31
N ASN A 47 6.50 1.68 -10.24
CA ASN A 47 5.26 1.97 -10.97
C ASN A 47 4.03 1.85 -10.06
N ARG A 48 4.06 0.93 -9.10
CA ARG A 48 3.01 0.87 -8.05
C ARG A 48 3.09 2.06 -7.11
N ALA A 49 4.30 2.47 -6.70
CA ALA A 49 4.51 3.63 -5.84
C ALA A 49 4.01 4.93 -6.49
N LEU A 50 4.38 5.18 -7.75
CA LEU A 50 3.92 6.35 -8.52
C LEU A 50 2.41 6.36 -8.72
N ARG A 51 1.80 5.20 -9.02
CA ARG A 51 0.33 5.08 -9.11
C ARG A 51 -0.33 5.43 -7.78
N SER A 52 0.24 4.97 -6.67
CA SER A 52 -0.28 5.25 -5.33
C SER A 52 -0.17 6.73 -4.93
N LEU A 53 0.89 7.41 -5.37
CA LEU A 53 1.08 8.85 -5.20
C LEU A 53 -0.02 9.65 -5.90
N ASN A 54 -0.34 9.27 -7.14
CA ASN A 54 -1.37 9.92 -7.93
C ASN A 54 -2.80 9.57 -7.47
N HIS A 55 -2.97 8.50 -6.69
CA HIS A 55 -4.26 8.00 -6.19
C HIS A 55 -4.53 8.42 -4.73
N HIS A 56 -4.01 9.57 -4.28
CA HIS A 56 -4.20 10.10 -2.92
C HIS A 56 -5.68 10.19 -2.47
N GLY A 57 -6.67 10.04 -3.37
CA GLY A 57 -8.09 10.17 -3.09
C GLY A 57 -8.93 8.90 -2.85
N ASN A 58 -8.39 7.67 -2.84
CA ASN A 58 -9.26 6.48 -2.82
C ASN A 58 -8.89 5.32 -1.88
N LYS A 59 -8.24 5.58 -0.73
CA LYS A 59 -7.84 4.51 0.20
C LYS A 59 -8.75 4.26 1.41
N ASN A 60 -9.81 5.04 1.61
CA ASN A 60 -10.67 4.90 2.80
C ASN A 60 -12.14 4.63 2.48
N LYS A 61 -12.48 4.16 1.28
CA LYS A 61 -13.85 3.70 1.00
C LYS A 61 -13.89 2.18 1.23
N PRO A 62 -14.56 1.69 2.28
CA PRO A 62 -14.77 0.26 2.43
C PRO A 62 -15.47 -0.29 1.19
N ASP A 63 -15.05 -1.46 0.73
CA ASP A 63 -15.66 -2.12 -0.42
C ASP A 63 -17.17 -2.26 -0.18
N LYS A 64 -17.98 -1.85 -1.16
CA LYS A 64 -19.45 -1.91 -1.10
C LYS A 64 -19.92 -3.34 -0.77
N ARG A 65 -19.19 -4.36 -1.23
CA ARG A 65 -19.48 -5.76 -0.91
C ARG A 65 -19.27 -6.08 0.57
N MET A 66 -18.19 -5.58 1.17
CA MET A 66 -17.92 -5.74 2.59
C MET A 66 -19.01 -5.07 3.44
N LEU A 67 -19.46 -3.87 3.06
CA LEU A 67 -20.55 -3.17 3.75
C LEU A 67 -21.87 -3.96 3.70
N GLN A 68 -22.21 -4.49 2.53
CA GLN A 68 -23.43 -5.31 2.36
C GLN A 68 -23.36 -6.60 3.20
N GLN A 69 -22.20 -7.25 3.26
CA GLN A 69 -22.00 -8.45 4.06
C GLN A 69 -22.10 -8.16 5.56
N ALA A 70 -21.49 -7.07 6.03
CA ALA A 70 -21.58 -6.63 7.42
C ALA A 70 -23.03 -6.30 7.82
N SER A 71 -23.76 -5.58 6.96
CA SER A 71 -25.18 -5.29 7.17
C SER A 71 -26.02 -6.56 7.24
N LYS A 72 -25.78 -7.54 6.37
CA LYS A 72 -26.47 -8.84 6.40
C LYS A 72 -26.18 -9.62 7.69
N ALA A 73 -24.94 -9.60 8.18
CA ALA A 73 -24.55 -10.29 9.41
C ALA A 73 -25.22 -9.66 10.65
N LEU A 74 -25.30 -8.33 10.69
CA LEU A 74 -25.97 -7.61 11.78
C LEU A 74 -27.49 -7.83 11.80
N ASN A 75 -28.14 -7.95 10.64
CA ASN A 75 -29.59 -8.20 10.57
C ASN A 75 -30.02 -9.51 11.24
N ASN A 76 -29.16 -10.53 11.26
CA ASN A 76 -29.45 -11.83 11.87
C ASN A 76 -28.83 -12.01 13.26
N TYR A 77 -28.24 -10.95 13.82
CA TYR A 77 -27.56 -11.03 15.10
C TYR A 77 -28.59 -10.94 16.24
N GLN A 78 -28.80 -12.07 16.93
CA GLN A 78 -29.57 -12.12 18.17
C GLN A 78 -28.62 -12.29 19.35
N VAL A 79 -28.70 -11.39 20.32
CA VAL A 79 -27.89 -11.48 21.56
C VAL A 79 -28.59 -12.43 22.51
N ASN A 80 -27.98 -13.60 22.73
CA ASN A 80 -28.41 -14.52 23.79
C ASN A 80 -27.68 -14.15 25.08
N PHE A 81 -28.36 -13.40 25.94
CA PHE A 81 -27.89 -13.19 27.31
C PHE A 81 -28.15 -14.47 28.11
N MET A 82 -27.10 -15.24 28.34
CA MET A 82 -27.17 -16.36 29.29
C MET A 82 -27.06 -15.77 30.70
N LEU A 83 -28.15 -15.83 31.47
CA LEU A 83 -28.13 -15.56 32.90
C LEU A 83 -27.56 -16.79 33.61
N GLU A 84 -26.31 -16.71 34.04
CA GLU A 84 -25.78 -17.66 35.03
C GLU A 84 -26.51 -17.41 36.36
N LYS A 85 -27.04 -18.49 36.95
CA LYS A 85 -27.80 -18.47 38.21
C LYS A 85 -26.89 -18.58 39.42
#